data_AF-A0A1H7IUC3-F1
#
_entry.id   AF-A0A1H7IUC3-F1
#
_cell.length_a   1.000
_cell.length_b   1.000
_cell.length_c   1.000
_cell.angle_alpha   90.00
_cell.angle_beta   90.00
_cell.angle_gamma   90.00
#
_symmetry.space_group_name_H-M   'P 1'
#
loop_
_entity.id
_entity.type
_entity.pdbx_description
1 polymer ?
#
loop_
_entity_poly.entity_id
_entity_poly.type
_entity_poly.pdbx_seq_one_letter_code
_entity_poly.pdbx_strand_id
1 'polypeptide(L)'
;MKRYFGVIVLFVGVLVGSVMFYRKLSAQTHEAQREADLARIQKEYLERVGWMRNNPDDKAYREEVAPFFKTYFEQIDAHLNRYGGNKEFDAYLQEVERRAESGKEDRADDRKAFYQYTRKVFDRFRGGRYHPEWTATDKGMRLDVVSSDVVMVLGKPQVRLQLALWGAQREMKEEGKLKKMMTSAAFDTAWRLTDAKGKLVGEMRGADPSMKIDFPERFIAEFPPQMVLGHYDMDLVPSEVAKMDITFKVTSRASTGGIASSTYTWKLDVPGEWRLGAGEKWEGATEEERPEEEIDPAKASAQE
;
A
#
# COMPACT_ATOMS: atom_id res chain seq x y z
N MET A 1 -16.15 13.11 68.45
CA MET A 1 -15.30 12.60 67.34
C MET A 1 -16.06 11.92 66.21
N LYS A 2 -17.04 11.03 66.46
CA LYS A 2 -17.77 10.31 65.38
C LYS A 2 -18.55 11.20 64.38
N ARG A 3 -19.08 12.36 64.81
CA ARG A 3 -19.82 13.30 63.94
C ARG A 3 -18.94 14.06 62.93
N TYR A 4 -17.69 14.34 63.27
CA TYR A 4 -16.75 15.04 62.38
C TYR A 4 -16.07 14.08 61.39
N PHE A 5 -15.93 12.81 61.77
CA PHE A 5 -15.34 11.79 60.90
C PHE A 5 -16.16 11.55 59.63
N GLY A 6 -17.49 11.52 59.72
CA GLY A 6 -18.37 11.38 58.54
C GLY A 6 -18.28 12.57 57.57
N VAL A 7 -18.13 13.79 58.09
CA VAL A 7 -17.96 15.00 57.27
C VAL A 7 -16.58 15.02 56.59
N ILE A 8 -15.52 14.60 57.30
CA ILE A 8 -14.17 14.50 56.74
C ILE A 8 -14.12 13.45 55.62
N VAL A 9 -14.72 12.26 55.84
CA VAL A 9 -14.78 11.20 54.82
C VAL A 9 -15.55 11.66 53.57
N LEU A 10 -16.64 12.42 53.75
CA LEU A 10 -17.40 12.96 52.64
C LEU A 10 -16.63 14.04 51.87
N PHE A 11 -15.92 14.94 52.57
CA PHE A 11 -15.03 15.93 51.94
C PHE A 11 -13.88 15.28 51.16
N VAL A 12 -13.25 14.25 51.72
CA VAL A 12 -12.21 13.48 51.05
C VAL A 12 -12.78 12.76 49.82
N GLY A 13 -13.97 12.16 49.93
CA GLY A 13 -14.65 11.52 48.80
C GLY A 13 -14.97 12.48 47.66
N VAL A 14 -15.46 13.68 47.97
CA VAL A 14 -15.75 14.73 46.96
C VAL A 14 -14.46 15.25 46.32
N LEU A 15 -13.39 15.46 47.09
CA LEU A 15 -12.10 15.89 46.57
C LEU A 15 -11.48 14.83 45.64
N VAL A 16 -11.47 13.56 46.06
CA VAL A 16 -10.96 12.45 45.25
C VAL A 16 -11.82 12.28 43.98
N GLY A 17 -13.14 12.33 44.10
CA GLY A 17 -14.06 12.27 42.96
C GLY A 17 -13.85 13.42 41.96
N SER A 18 -13.66 14.64 42.46
CA SER A 18 -13.40 15.83 41.63
C SER A 18 -12.04 15.73 40.92
N VAL A 19 -11.00 15.25 41.60
CA VAL A 19 -9.67 15.03 40.99
C VAL A 19 -9.72 13.94 39.93
N MET A 20 -10.41 12.83 40.19
CA MET A 20 -10.61 11.76 39.20
C MET A 20 -11.42 12.24 37.98
N PHE A 21 -12.49 13.01 38.21
CA PHE A 21 -13.31 13.58 37.14
C PHE A 21 -12.50 14.58 36.29
N TYR A 22 -11.74 15.46 36.95
CA TYR A 22 -10.84 16.40 36.26
C TYR A 22 -9.76 15.68 35.46
N ARG A 23 -9.13 14.63 36.02
CA ARG A 23 -8.15 13.80 35.30
C ARG A 23 -8.76 13.11 34.08
N LYS A 24 -9.98 12.58 34.21
CA LYS A 24 -10.71 11.96 33.09
C LYS A 24 -11.02 12.97 31.98
N LEU A 25 -11.54 14.15 32.34
CA LEU A 25 -11.80 15.23 31.38
C LEU A 25 -10.51 15.73 30.73
N SER A 26 -9.45 15.90 31.50
CA SER A 26 -8.13 16.31 30.99
C SER A 26 -7.54 15.27 30.04
N ALA A 27 -7.71 13.97 30.32
CA ALA A 27 -7.27 12.90 29.43
C ALA A 27 -8.09 12.87 28.13
N GLN A 28 -9.41 13.00 28.22
CA GLN A 28 -10.30 13.06 27.05
C GLN A 28 -10.01 14.28 26.17
N THR A 29 -9.78 15.44 26.77
CA THR A 29 -9.43 16.66 26.03
C THR A 29 -8.06 16.55 25.38
N HIS A 30 -7.07 15.98 26.07
CA HIS A 30 -5.74 15.71 25.50
C HIS A 30 -5.82 14.72 24.32
N GLU A 31 -6.61 13.66 24.45
CA GLU A 31 -6.84 12.69 23.38
C GLU A 31 -7.55 13.32 22.17
N ALA A 32 -8.60 14.10 22.39
CA ALA A 32 -9.29 14.82 21.32
C ALA A 32 -8.37 15.83 20.60
N GLN A 33 -7.49 16.51 21.34
CA GLN A 33 -6.48 17.41 20.75
C GLN A 33 -5.45 16.63 19.92
N ARG A 34 -5.00 15.47 20.40
CA ARG A 34 -4.10 14.59 19.64
C ARG A 34 -4.75 14.16 18.32
N GLU A 35 -5.98 13.65 18.37
CA GLU A 35 -6.68 13.21 17.16
C GLU A 35 -6.93 14.37 16.17
N ALA A 36 -7.32 15.54 16.66
CA ALA A 36 -7.53 16.72 15.82
C ALA A 36 -6.23 17.20 15.15
N ASP A 37 -5.10 17.15 15.85
CA ASP A 37 -3.80 17.52 15.27
C ASP A 37 -3.32 16.52 14.21
N LEU A 38 -3.48 15.21 14.45
CA LEU A 38 -3.16 14.20 13.44
C LEU A 38 -4.05 14.37 12.19
N ALA A 39 -5.36 14.60 12.39
CA ALA A 39 -6.29 14.86 11.30
C ALA A 39 -5.91 16.12 10.49
N ARG A 40 -5.41 17.17 11.15
CA ARG A 40 -4.87 18.37 10.48
C ARG A 40 -3.69 18.02 9.59
N ILE A 41 -2.71 17.26 10.10
CA ILE A 41 -1.52 16.84 9.34
C ILE A 41 -1.94 16.03 8.10
N GLN A 42 -2.84 15.07 8.28
CA GLN A 42 -3.36 14.26 7.18
C GLN A 42 -4.14 15.11 6.16
N LYS A 43 -4.91 16.09 6.61
CA LYS A 43 -5.61 17.02 5.72
C LYS A 43 -4.65 17.87 4.89
N GLU A 44 -3.64 18.47 5.51
CA GLU A 44 -2.61 19.25 4.81
C GLU A 44 -1.86 18.41 3.78
N TYR A 45 -1.57 17.14 4.11
CA TYR A 45 -1.04 16.19 3.14
C TYR A 45 -1.98 16.00 1.95
N LEU A 46 -3.27 15.77 2.20
CA LEU A 46 -4.27 15.50 1.15
C LEU A 46 -4.48 16.71 0.23
N GLU A 47 -4.33 17.93 0.73
CA GLU A 47 -4.39 19.15 -0.07
C GLU A 47 -3.21 19.26 -1.05
N ARG A 48 -2.05 18.66 -0.73
CA ARG A 48 -0.81 18.76 -1.52
C ARG A 48 -0.56 17.54 -2.41
N VAL A 49 -0.95 16.35 -1.95
CA VAL A 49 -0.68 15.09 -2.68
C VAL A 49 -1.32 15.06 -4.06
N GLY A 50 -2.41 15.81 -4.26
CA GLY A 50 -3.07 15.97 -5.55
C GLY A 50 -2.14 16.53 -6.63
N TRP A 51 -1.24 17.45 -6.29
CA TRP A 51 -0.23 17.96 -7.21
C TRP A 51 0.82 16.89 -7.53
N MET A 52 1.40 16.29 -6.48
CA MET A 52 2.44 15.26 -6.59
C MET A 52 2.00 14.08 -7.46
N ARG A 53 0.80 13.54 -7.21
CA ARG A 53 0.34 12.35 -7.94
C ARG A 53 0.10 12.62 -9.42
N ASN A 54 -0.36 13.82 -9.77
CA ASN A 54 -0.73 14.18 -11.14
C ASN A 54 0.44 14.66 -12.00
N ASN A 55 1.67 14.74 -11.48
CA ASN A 55 2.82 15.24 -12.21
C ASN A 55 3.29 14.26 -13.32
N PRO A 56 3.03 14.50 -14.62
CA PRO A 56 3.37 13.52 -15.65
C PRO A 56 4.88 13.42 -15.93
N ASP A 57 5.71 14.34 -15.41
CA ASP A 57 7.16 14.28 -15.54
C ASP A 57 7.75 13.37 -14.46
N ASP A 58 8.15 12.16 -14.88
CA ASP A 58 8.74 11.13 -14.00
C ASP A 58 9.99 11.62 -13.27
N LYS A 59 10.82 12.44 -13.91
CA LYS A 59 12.06 12.93 -13.29
C LYS A 59 11.73 13.94 -12.21
N ALA A 60 10.90 14.93 -12.53
CA ALA A 60 10.45 15.92 -11.56
C ALA A 60 9.73 15.25 -10.38
N TYR A 61 8.87 14.26 -10.64
CA TYR A 61 8.19 13.49 -9.60
C TYR A 61 9.19 12.80 -8.64
N ARG A 62 10.21 12.13 -9.16
CA ARG A 62 11.22 11.44 -8.34
C ARG A 62 12.05 12.40 -7.49
N GLU A 63 12.34 13.59 -8.02
CA GLU A 63 13.07 14.64 -7.27
C GLU A 63 12.23 15.24 -6.15
N GLU A 64 10.91 15.35 -6.33
CA GLU A 64 10.00 16.00 -5.37
C GLU A 64 9.40 15.05 -4.33
N VAL A 65 9.25 13.75 -4.63
CA VAL A 65 8.52 12.82 -3.75
C VAL A 65 9.19 12.61 -2.39
N ALA A 66 10.52 12.53 -2.34
CA ALA A 66 11.24 12.36 -1.08
C ALA A 66 11.16 13.62 -0.19
N PRO A 67 11.41 14.85 -0.68
CA PRO A 67 11.15 16.09 0.07
C PRO A 67 9.69 16.24 0.54
N PHE A 68 8.73 15.83 -0.29
CA PHE A 68 7.31 15.85 0.05
C PHE A 68 7.03 14.97 1.28
N PHE A 69 7.50 13.72 1.28
CA PHE A 69 7.35 12.83 2.44
C PHE A 69 8.14 13.30 3.66
N LYS A 70 9.35 13.83 3.48
CA LYS A 70 10.15 14.39 4.57
C LYS A 70 9.34 15.45 5.34
N THR A 71 8.72 16.39 4.62
CA THR A 71 7.88 17.43 5.23
C THR A 71 6.71 16.84 6.02
N TYR A 72 6.05 15.81 5.48
CA TYR A 72 4.97 15.12 6.19
C TYR A 72 5.47 14.46 7.49
N PHE A 73 6.58 13.73 7.44
CA PHE A 73 7.10 13.02 8.61
C PHE A 73 7.71 13.93 9.67
N GLU A 74 8.22 15.10 9.30
CA GLU A 74 8.60 16.15 10.26
C GLU A 74 7.38 16.60 11.09
N GLN A 75 6.22 16.75 10.47
CA GLN A 75 4.99 17.07 11.19
C GLN A 75 4.52 15.91 12.09
N ILE A 76 4.60 14.68 11.61
CA ILE A 76 4.31 13.49 12.42
C ILE A 76 5.25 13.41 13.62
N ASP A 77 6.54 13.70 13.47
CA ASP A 77 7.47 13.69 14.59
C ASP A 77 7.18 14.77 15.61
N ALA A 78 6.85 15.98 15.15
CA ALA A 78 6.40 17.05 16.03
C ALA A 78 5.13 16.66 16.80
N HIS A 79 4.18 15.99 16.11
CA HIS A 79 2.96 15.46 16.72
C HIS A 79 3.26 14.42 17.81
N LEU A 80 4.03 13.38 17.51
CA LEU A 80 4.38 12.33 18.46
C LEU A 80 5.16 12.89 19.66
N ASN A 81 6.06 13.84 19.43
CA ASN A 81 6.78 14.53 20.50
C ASN A 81 5.85 15.34 21.41
N ARG A 82 4.86 16.04 20.85
CA ARG A 82 3.92 16.88 21.60
C ARG A 82 2.97 16.06 22.46
N TYR A 83 2.47 14.93 21.95
CA TYR A 83 1.41 14.15 22.59
C TYR A 83 1.90 12.84 23.24
N GLY A 84 3.21 12.59 23.27
CA GLY A 84 3.79 11.37 23.83
C GLY A 84 3.39 10.10 23.05
N GLY A 85 3.32 10.21 21.73
CA GLY A 85 2.91 9.12 20.85
C GLY A 85 3.98 8.02 20.70
N ASN A 86 3.56 6.86 20.17
CA ASN A 86 4.43 5.73 19.94
C ASN A 86 5.35 5.98 18.72
N LYS A 87 6.66 6.12 18.97
CA LYS A 87 7.68 6.35 17.92
C LYS A 87 8.17 5.08 17.22
N GLU A 88 7.87 3.92 17.79
CA GLU A 88 8.16 2.62 17.16
C GLU A 88 7.05 2.22 16.19
N PHE A 89 5.87 2.83 16.32
CA PHE A 89 4.66 2.57 15.51
C PHE A 89 4.21 1.09 15.52
N ASP A 90 4.53 0.37 16.60
CA ASP A 90 4.26 -1.06 16.78
C ASP A 90 2.95 -1.34 17.55
N ALA A 91 2.14 -0.31 17.82
CA ALA A 91 0.90 -0.44 18.60
C ALA A 91 -0.06 -1.50 18.03
N TYR A 92 -0.15 -1.61 16.69
CA TYR A 92 -0.95 -2.66 16.05
C TYR A 92 -0.40 -4.06 16.31
N LEU A 93 0.92 -4.22 16.23
CA LEU A 93 1.58 -5.50 16.46
C LEU A 93 1.38 -5.96 17.91
N GLN A 94 1.56 -5.05 18.87
CA GLN A 94 1.32 -5.32 20.29
C GLN A 94 -0.13 -5.76 20.55
N GLU A 95 -1.11 -5.12 19.90
CA GLU A 95 -2.52 -5.49 20.03
C GLU A 95 -2.81 -6.88 19.44
N VAL A 96 -2.22 -7.21 18.28
CA VAL A 96 -2.35 -8.55 17.67
C VAL A 96 -1.74 -9.61 18.58
N GLU A 97 -0.56 -9.36 19.14
CA GLU A 97 0.13 -10.27 20.06
C GLU A 97 -0.68 -10.53 21.32
N ARG A 98 -1.18 -9.46 21.95
CA ARG A 98 -2.05 -9.55 23.13
C ARG A 98 -3.32 -10.35 22.85
N ARG A 99 -3.91 -10.23 21.66
CA ARG A 99 -5.11 -11.00 21.28
C ARG A 99 -4.79 -12.47 21.01
N ALA A 100 -3.66 -12.74 20.36
CA ALA A 100 -3.18 -14.09 20.10
C ALA A 100 -2.94 -14.85 21.42
N GLU A 101 -2.27 -14.21 22.39
CA GLU A 101 -2.06 -14.77 23.74
C GLU A 101 -3.37 -15.07 24.47
N SER A 102 -4.40 -14.24 24.23
CA SER A 102 -5.73 -14.44 24.80
C SER A 102 -6.60 -15.47 24.05
N GLY A 103 -6.07 -16.13 23.01
CA GLY A 103 -6.80 -17.10 22.19
C GLY A 103 -7.93 -16.49 21.34
N LYS A 104 -7.88 -15.18 21.06
CA LYS A 104 -8.93 -14.45 20.33
C LYS A 104 -8.54 -14.05 18.91
N GLU A 105 -7.41 -14.56 18.40
CA GLU A 105 -6.90 -14.21 17.08
C GLU A 105 -6.29 -15.42 16.37
N ASP A 106 -7.10 -16.11 15.58
CA ASP A 106 -6.70 -17.30 14.80
C ASP A 106 -5.87 -16.95 13.56
N ARG A 107 -5.79 -15.66 13.18
CA ARG A 107 -5.06 -15.16 12.01
C ARG A 107 -3.95 -14.18 12.38
N ALA A 108 -3.32 -14.40 13.54
CA ALA A 108 -2.29 -13.51 14.07
C ALA A 108 -1.12 -13.38 13.08
N ASP A 109 -0.64 -14.50 12.52
CA ASP A 109 0.50 -14.52 11.61
C ASP A 109 0.24 -13.74 10.32
N ASP A 110 -0.95 -13.92 9.71
CA ASP A 110 -1.37 -13.12 8.55
C ASP A 110 -1.35 -11.63 8.89
N ARG A 111 -1.97 -11.23 10.01
CA ARG A 111 -2.02 -9.81 10.41
C ARG A 111 -0.64 -9.23 10.65
N LYS A 112 0.27 -10.00 11.26
CA LYS A 112 1.66 -9.61 11.44
C LYS A 112 2.36 -9.43 10.10
N ALA A 113 2.17 -10.33 9.14
CA ALA A 113 2.76 -10.21 7.81
C ALA A 113 2.30 -8.94 7.08
N PHE A 114 1.00 -8.61 7.12
CA PHE A 114 0.50 -7.37 6.53
C PHE A 114 1.03 -6.11 7.24
N TYR A 115 1.13 -6.15 8.58
CA TYR A 115 1.75 -5.06 9.34
C TYR A 115 3.22 -4.89 8.94
N GLN A 116 4.00 -5.97 8.89
CA GLN A 116 5.42 -5.94 8.53
C GLN A 116 5.64 -5.38 7.12
N TYR A 117 4.80 -5.80 6.16
CA TYR A 117 4.84 -5.24 4.81
C TYR A 117 4.54 -3.73 4.80
N THR A 118 3.47 -3.31 5.50
CA THR A 118 3.11 -1.90 5.65
C THR A 118 4.24 -1.10 6.32
N ARG A 119 4.82 -1.65 7.38
CA ARG A 119 5.92 -1.04 8.14
C ARG A 119 7.16 -0.84 7.28
N LYS A 120 7.54 -1.84 6.50
CA LYS A 120 8.68 -1.75 5.58
C LYS A 120 8.53 -0.59 4.59
N VAL A 121 7.33 -0.42 4.02
CA VAL A 121 7.03 0.69 3.11
C VAL A 121 7.00 2.03 3.85
N PHE A 122 6.37 2.09 5.03
CA PHE A 122 6.35 3.27 5.89
C PHE A 122 7.77 3.76 6.22
N ASP A 123 8.67 2.85 6.59
CA ASP A 123 10.06 3.17 6.91
C ASP A 123 10.86 3.64 5.70
N ARG A 124 10.50 3.20 4.49
CA ARG A 124 11.08 3.75 3.25
C ARG A 124 10.65 5.18 3.02
N PHE A 125 9.35 5.49 3.18
CA PHE A 125 8.86 6.87 3.06
C PHE A 125 9.49 7.79 4.11
N ARG A 126 9.43 7.38 5.38
CA ARG A 126 9.97 8.12 6.51
C ARG A 126 11.47 8.33 6.42
N GLY A 127 12.20 7.31 5.96
CA GLY A 127 13.64 7.37 5.78
C GLY A 127 14.10 8.13 4.53
N GLY A 128 13.19 8.69 3.73
CA GLY A 128 13.53 9.37 2.47
C GLY A 128 14.13 8.42 1.41
N ARG A 129 13.90 7.11 1.54
CA ARG A 129 14.40 6.06 0.63
C ARG A 129 13.35 5.62 -0.38
N TYR A 130 12.23 6.35 -0.46
CA TYR A 130 11.20 6.07 -1.44
C TYR A 130 11.60 6.66 -2.80
N HIS A 131 12.00 5.78 -3.70
CA HIS A 131 12.42 6.13 -5.04
C HIS A 131 11.94 5.04 -6.00
N PRO A 132 10.75 5.18 -6.59
CA PRO A 132 10.18 4.13 -7.43
C PRO A 132 11.04 3.90 -8.68
N GLU A 133 11.14 2.64 -9.11
CA GLU A 133 11.87 2.22 -10.31
C GLU A 133 11.11 2.62 -11.56
N TRP A 134 9.80 2.41 -11.56
CA TRP A 134 8.86 2.85 -12.59
C TRP A 134 7.70 3.58 -11.96
N THR A 135 7.22 4.60 -12.63
CA THR A 135 6.13 5.45 -12.15
C THR A 135 5.35 5.96 -13.34
N ALA A 136 4.05 6.17 -13.15
CA ALA A 136 3.19 6.78 -14.15
C ALA A 136 1.91 7.28 -13.47
N THR A 137 1.30 8.31 -14.06
CA THR A 137 0.00 8.82 -13.63
C THR A 137 -1.02 8.77 -14.76
N ASP A 138 -2.25 8.43 -14.41
CA ASP A 138 -3.39 8.47 -15.31
C ASP A 138 -4.68 8.68 -14.51
N LYS A 139 -5.58 9.53 -15.02
CA LYS A 139 -6.90 9.87 -14.45
C LYS A 139 -6.90 10.13 -12.93
N GLY A 140 -5.91 10.87 -12.42
CA GLY A 140 -5.87 11.25 -11.01
C GLY A 140 -5.29 10.17 -10.08
N MET A 141 -4.90 9.02 -10.62
CA MET A 141 -4.19 7.97 -9.90
C MET A 141 -2.72 7.95 -10.34
N ARG A 142 -1.84 7.52 -9.44
CA ARG A 142 -0.43 7.24 -9.75
C ARG A 142 -0.08 5.84 -9.32
N LEU A 143 0.52 5.07 -10.22
CA LEU A 143 1.06 3.76 -9.92
C LEU A 143 2.58 3.82 -9.93
N ASP A 144 3.16 3.43 -8.80
CA ASP A 144 4.58 3.31 -8.61
C ASP A 144 4.95 1.84 -8.44
N VAL A 145 5.87 1.36 -9.28
CA VAL A 145 6.59 0.11 -9.02
C VAL A 145 7.86 0.46 -8.25
N VAL A 146 7.84 0.14 -6.96
CA VAL A 146 8.84 0.57 -5.99
C VAL A 146 10.10 -0.28 -6.06
N SER A 147 9.96 -1.58 -6.31
CA SER A 147 11.08 -2.46 -6.64
C SER A 147 10.61 -3.69 -7.41
N SER A 148 11.55 -4.30 -8.14
CA SER A 148 11.34 -5.53 -8.90
C SER A 148 12.42 -6.57 -8.60
N ASP A 149 12.41 -7.09 -7.37
CA ASP A 149 13.45 -7.98 -6.84
C ASP A 149 13.10 -9.46 -7.05
N VAL A 150 14.08 -10.32 -7.35
CA VAL A 150 13.89 -11.78 -7.28
C VAL A 150 13.90 -12.23 -5.82
N VAL A 151 12.86 -12.92 -5.40
CA VAL A 151 12.67 -13.42 -4.04
C VAL A 151 12.29 -14.90 -4.04
N MET A 152 12.61 -15.60 -2.96
CA MET A 152 12.17 -16.98 -2.77
C MET A 152 10.78 -17.01 -2.14
N VAL A 153 9.78 -17.51 -2.86
CA VAL A 153 8.41 -17.71 -2.37
C VAL A 153 8.12 -19.20 -2.37
N LEU A 154 7.84 -19.77 -1.20
CA LEU A 154 7.60 -21.22 -1.04
C LEU A 154 8.71 -22.10 -1.66
N GLY A 155 9.95 -21.64 -1.60
CA GLY A 155 11.11 -22.37 -2.14
C GLY A 155 11.31 -22.23 -3.66
N LYS A 156 10.51 -21.42 -4.35
CA LYS A 156 10.66 -21.10 -5.77
C LYS A 156 11.10 -19.65 -5.97
N PRO A 157 12.04 -19.36 -6.89
CA PRO A 157 12.39 -18.00 -7.24
C PRO A 157 11.25 -17.35 -8.04
N GLN A 158 10.83 -16.16 -7.62
CA GLN A 158 9.82 -15.35 -8.28
C GLN A 158 10.25 -13.89 -8.31
N VAL A 159 9.87 -13.16 -9.34
CA VAL A 159 10.06 -11.70 -9.43
C VAL A 159 8.94 -11.04 -8.64
N ARG A 160 9.30 -10.35 -7.55
CA ARG A 160 8.36 -9.58 -6.74
C ARG A 160 8.33 -8.13 -7.18
N LEU A 161 7.22 -7.74 -7.82
CA LEU A 161 6.92 -6.36 -8.19
C LEU A 161 6.19 -5.68 -7.03
N GLN A 162 6.88 -4.84 -6.26
CA GLN A 162 6.28 -4.07 -5.17
C GLN A 162 5.61 -2.81 -5.70
N LEU A 163 4.36 -2.60 -5.34
CA LEU A 163 3.49 -1.56 -5.86
C LEU A 163 3.06 -0.59 -4.76
N ALA A 164 2.96 0.68 -5.14
CA ALA A 164 2.24 1.71 -4.39
C ALA A 164 1.32 2.44 -5.37
N LEU A 165 0.02 2.32 -5.16
CA LEU A 165 -1.01 3.04 -5.91
C LEU A 165 -1.52 4.21 -5.06
N TRP A 166 -1.53 5.40 -5.64
CA TRP A 166 -1.92 6.64 -5.01
C TRP A 166 -3.22 7.15 -5.61
N GLY A 167 -4.08 7.72 -4.77
CA GLY A 167 -5.26 8.47 -5.23
C GLY A 167 -6.45 7.62 -5.67
N ALA A 168 -6.41 6.32 -5.43
CA ALA A 168 -7.60 5.48 -5.58
C ALA A 168 -8.70 5.91 -4.59
N GLN A 169 -9.94 5.84 -5.05
CA GLN A 169 -11.12 6.27 -4.33
C GLN A 169 -11.40 5.37 -3.13
N ARG A 170 -11.85 6.00 -2.04
CA ARG A 170 -12.22 5.32 -0.81
C ARG A 170 -13.72 5.31 -0.62
N GLU A 171 -14.21 4.23 -0.06
CA GLU A 171 -15.59 4.09 0.36
C GLU A 171 -15.65 3.50 1.77
N MET A 172 -16.62 4.01 2.54
CA MET A 172 -17.01 3.36 3.78
C MET A 172 -17.95 2.22 3.42
N LYS A 173 -17.47 0.99 3.57
CA LYS A 173 -18.29 -0.20 3.38
C LYS A 173 -18.88 -0.64 4.71
N GLU A 174 -20.18 -0.92 4.71
CA GLU A 174 -20.86 -1.52 5.85
C GLU A 174 -20.82 -3.05 5.71
N GLU A 175 -20.17 -3.73 6.65
CA GLU A 175 -20.16 -5.19 6.78
C GLU A 175 -20.90 -5.56 8.07
N GLY A 176 -22.23 -5.72 7.93
CA GLY A 176 -23.13 -5.92 9.07
C GLY A 176 -23.19 -4.68 9.96
N LYS A 177 -22.74 -4.79 11.22
CA LYS A 177 -22.65 -3.67 12.17
C LYS A 177 -21.32 -2.92 12.12
N LEU A 178 -20.35 -3.41 11.34
CA LEU A 178 -19.02 -2.82 11.25
C LEU A 178 -18.96 -1.90 10.02
N LYS A 179 -18.49 -0.67 10.23
CA LYS A 179 -18.13 0.23 9.13
C LYS A 179 -16.62 0.17 8.92
N LYS A 180 -16.19 -0.13 7.70
CA LYS A 180 -14.77 -0.25 7.35
C LYS A 180 -14.46 0.67 6.19
N MET A 181 -13.44 1.50 6.35
CA MET A 181 -12.87 2.22 5.22
C MET A 181 -12.15 1.23 4.33
N MET A 182 -12.49 1.21 3.04
CA MET A 182 -11.76 0.45 2.03
C MET A 182 -11.42 1.37 0.87
N THR A 183 -10.25 1.15 0.28
CA THR A 183 -9.94 1.76 -1.01
C THR A 183 -10.45 0.83 -2.09
N SER A 184 -11.34 1.33 -2.94
CA SER A 184 -11.87 0.60 -4.08
C SER A 184 -10.84 0.70 -5.20
N ALA A 185 -9.96 -0.30 -5.30
CA ALA A 185 -8.99 -0.44 -6.37
C ALA A 185 -8.95 -1.89 -6.81
N ALA A 186 -9.34 -2.19 -8.04
CA ALA A 186 -9.24 -3.51 -8.64
C ALA A 186 -8.18 -3.49 -9.73
N PHE A 187 -7.31 -4.48 -9.76
CA PHE A 187 -6.23 -4.59 -10.75
C PHE A 187 -6.54 -5.68 -11.79
N ASP A 188 -6.20 -5.38 -13.03
CA ASP A 188 -6.11 -6.32 -14.15
C ASP A 188 -4.79 -6.06 -14.86
N THR A 189 -3.87 -7.00 -14.69
CA THR A 189 -2.47 -6.88 -15.09
C THR A 189 -2.15 -7.90 -16.16
N ALA A 190 -1.41 -7.48 -17.19
CA ALA A 190 -0.94 -8.34 -18.26
C ALA A 190 0.54 -8.12 -18.51
N TRP A 191 1.27 -9.21 -18.74
CA TRP A 191 2.65 -9.20 -19.18
C TRP A 191 2.73 -9.89 -20.53
N ARG A 192 3.17 -9.17 -21.56
CA ARG A 192 3.41 -9.72 -22.90
C ARG A 192 4.91 -9.93 -23.08
N LEU A 193 5.30 -11.16 -23.37
CA LEU A 193 6.69 -11.61 -23.43
C LEU A 193 7.10 -11.81 -24.88
N THR A 194 8.19 -11.17 -25.30
CA THR A 194 8.70 -11.25 -26.68
C THR A 194 10.18 -11.57 -26.72
N ASP A 195 10.61 -12.23 -27.79
CA ASP A 195 12.02 -12.45 -28.06
C ASP A 195 12.71 -11.16 -28.57
N ALA A 196 14.02 -11.23 -28.85
CA ALA A 196 14.78 -10.07 -29.32
C ALA A 196 14.30 -9.54 -30.69
N LYS A 197 13.62 -10.38 -31.48
CA LYS A 197 13.06 -10.05 -32.80
C LYS A 197 11.62 -9.54 -32.73
N GLY A 198 11.02 -9.52 -31.54
CA GLY A 198 9.64 -9.09 -31.32
C GLY A 198 8.60 -10.20 -31.51
N LYS A 199 9.01 -11.46 -31.71
CA LYS A 199 8.09 -12.60 -31.78
C LYS A 199 7.49 -12.85 -30.40
N LEU A 200 6.18 -13.06 -30.34
CA LEU A 200 5.49 -13.43 -29.10
C LEU A 200 5.99 -14.79 -28.60
N VAL A 201 6.48 -14.83 -27.36
CA VAL A 201 6.89 -16.05 -26.65
C VAL A 201 5.79 -16.51 -25.70
N GLY A 202 5.10 -15.57 -25.05
CA GLY A 202 4.03 -15.89 -24.12
C GLY A 202 3.33 -14.66 -23.54
N GLU A 203 2.26 -14.92 -22.79
CA GLU A 203 1.51 -13.91 -22.05
C GLU A 203 1.25 -14.43 -20.63
N MET A 204 1.33 -13.54 -19.65
CA MET A 204 0.83 -13.77 -18.31
C MET A 204 -0.27 -12.78 -17.99
N ARG A 205 -1.23 -13.18 -17.15
CA ARG A 205 -2.26 -12.29 -16.63
C ARG A 205 -2.40 -12.48 -15.13
N GLY A 206 -2.71 -11.39 -14.43
CA GLY A 206 -2.94 -11.37 -13.00
C GLY A 206 -4.08 -10.43 -12.67
N ALA A 207 -4.93 -10.81 -11.73
CA ALA A 207 -5.97 -9.93 -11.19
C ALA A 207 -5.37 -9.03 -10.10
N ASP A 208 -5.95 -9.03 -8.90
CA ASP A 208 -5.39 -8.30 -7.76
C ASP A 208 -3.98 -8.81 -7.38
N PRO A 209 -3.13 -7.93 -6.80
CA PRO A 209 -1.81 -8.31 -6.27
C PRO A 209 -1.89 -9.47 -5.26
N SER A 210 -0.87 -10.34 -5.23
CA SER A 210 -0.75 -11.49 -4.32
C SER A 210 -0.94 -11.09 -2.85
N MET A 211 -0.43 -9.92 -2.47
CA MET A 211 -0.82 -9.22 -1.24
C MET A 211 -1.28 -7.82 -1.60
N LYS A 212 -2.43 -7.41 -1.07
CA LYS A 212 -3.00 -6.07 -1.28
C LYS A 212 -3.46 -5.47 0.04
N ILE A 213 -3.04 -4.24 0.29
CA ILE A 213 -3.35 -3.45 1.48
C ILE A 213 -4.08 -2.18 1.07
N ASP A 214 -5.40 -2.22 1.13
CA ASP A 214 -6.27 -1.10 0.72
C ASP A 214 -6.23 0.08 1.68
N PHE A 215 -5.92 -0.16 2.96
CA PHE A 215 -5.97 0.86 3.99
C PHE A 215 -4.80 0.69 4.97
N PRO A 216 -3.58 1.10 4.57
CA PRO A 216 -2.36 1.02 5.39
C PRO A 216 -2.51 1.68 6.76
N GLU A 217 -3.30 2.76 6.85
CA GLU A 217 -3.51 3.52 8.09
C GLU A 217 -4.18 2.71 9.20
N ARG A 218 -4.79 1.57 8.86
CA ARG A 218 -5.32 0.62 9.86
C ARG A 218 -4.22 -0.05 10.69
N PHE A 219 -3.00 -0.09 10.16
CA PHE A 219 -1.83 -0.72 10.77
C PHE A 219 -0.93 0.31 11.42
N ILE A 220 -0.76 1.48 10.79
CA ILE A 220 0.04 2.59 11.29
C ILE A 220 -0.79 3.86 11.05
N ALA A 221 -1.36 4.46 12.10
CA ALA A 221 -2.30 5.58 11.97
C ALA A 221 -1.69 6.79 11.26
N GLU A 222 -0.39 6.98 11.40
CA GLU A 222 0.42 8.06 10.82
C GLU A 222 0.84 7.77 9.37
N PHE A 223 0.47 6.63 8.79
CA PHE A 223 0.80 6.30 7.40
C PHE A 223 0.20 7.34 6.44
N PRO A 224 0.95 7.80 5.41
CA PRO A 224 0.44 8.78 4.45
C PRO A 224 -0.89 8.35 3.81
N PRO A 225 -1.93 9.19 3.82
CA PRO A 225 -3.25 8.76 3.40
C PRO A 225 -3.40 8.58 1.88
N GLN A 226 -4.48 7.88 1.47
CA GLN A 226 -4.85 7.58 0.07
C GLN A 226 -3.85 6.71 -0.71
N MET A 227 -3.17 5.81 -0.01
CA MET A 227 -2.31 4.81 -0.64
C MET A 227 -2.91 3.41 -0.55
N VAL A 228 -2.69 2.63 -1.60
CA VAL A 228 -2.87 1.18 -1.63
C VAL A 228 -1.50 0.57 -1.88
N LEU A 229 -1.12 -0.41 -1.07
CA LEU A 229 0.13 -1.13 -1.23
C LEU A 229 -0.16 -2.53 -1.75
N GLY A 230 0.77 -3.10 -2.50
CA GLY A 230 0.67 -4.51 -2.82
C GLY A 230 1.88 -5.03 -3.56
N HIS A 231 1.92 -6.32 -3.82
CA HIS A 231 2.93 -6.88 -4.70
C HIS A 231 2.39 -8.03 -5.53
N TYR A 232 2.92 -8.15 -6.75
CA TYR A 232 2.79 -9.37 -7.55
C TYR A 232 4.03 -10.22 -7.35
N ASP A 233 3.83 -11.53 -7.26
CA ASP A 233 4.91 -12.50 -7.32
C ASP A 233 4.75 -13.26 -8.64
N MET A 234 5.61 -12.92 -9.59
CA MET A 234 5.59 -13.43 -10.96
C MET A 234 6.61 -14.54 -11.10
N ASP A 235 6.23 -15.65 -11.74
CA ASP A 235 7.19 -16.70 -12.06
C ASP A 235 8.28 -16.18 -13.01
N LEU A 236 9.46 -16.80 -12.94
CA LEU A 236 10.52 -16.52 -13.91
C LEU A 236 10.03 -16.84 -15.32
N VAL A 237 10.48 -16.05 -16.29
CA VAL A 237 10.06 -16.18 -17.69
C VAL A 237 10.99 -17.11 -18.48
N PRO A 238 10.54 -17.67 -19.61
CA PRO A 238 11.40 -18.49 -20.46
C PRO A 238 12.71 -17.80 -20.88
N SER A 239 13.77 -18.59 -21.05
CA SER A 239 15.14 -18.12 -21.33
C SER A 239 15.27 -17.26 -22.60
N GLU A 240 14.41 -17.52 -23.59
CA GLU A 240 14.34 -16.86 -24.89
C GLU A 240 13.64 -15.49 -24.86
N VAL A 241 12.94 -15.17 -23.76
CA VAL A 241 12.31 -13.85 -23.59
C VAL A 241 13.39 -12.80 -23.44
N ALA A 242 13.36 -11.79 -24.32
CA ALA A 242 14.28 -10.66 -24.27
C ALA A 242 13.59 -9.38 -23.80
N LYS A 243 12.30 -9.22 -24.13
CA LYS A 243 11.52 -8.00 -23.89
C LYS A 243 10.18 -8.32 -23.25
N MET A 244 9.73 -7.42 -22.39
CA MET A 244 8.46 -7.53 -21.67
C MET A 244 7.70 -6.22 -21.73
N ASP A 245 6.45 -6.29 -22.18
CA ASP A 245 5.49 -5.20 -22.10
C ASP A 245 4.54 -5.48 -20.92
N ILE A 246 4.65 -4.69 -19.85
CA ILE A 246 3.81 -4.80 -18.66
C ILE A 246 2.68 -3.78 -18.75
N THR A 247 1.45 -4.21 -18.56
CA THR A 247 0.28 -3.34 -18.49
C THR A 247 -0.48 -3.57 -17.19
N PHE A 248 -0.69 -2.52 -16.41
CA PHE A 248 -1.58 -2.52 -15.26
C PHE A 248 -2.81 -1.67 -15.56
N LYS A 249 -3.98 -2.29 -15.49
CA LYS A 249 -5.26 -1.58 -15.50
C LYS A 249 -5.79 -1.53 -14.08
N VAL A 250 -6.06 -0.32 -13.61
CA VAL A 250 -6.57 -0.08 -12.26
C VAL A 250 -7.93 0.56 -12.37
N THR A 251 -8.94 -0.11 -11.84
CA THR A 251 -10.30 0.44 -11.74
C THR A 251 -10.58 0.85 -10.31
N SER A 252 -11.01 2.10 -10.13
CA SER A 252 -11.39 2.64 -8.84
C SER A 252 -12.80 3.21 -8.87
N ARG A 253 -13.62 2.82 -7.91
CA ARG A 253 -15.02 3.25 -7.81
C ARG A 253 -15.20 4.26 -6.69
N ALA A 254 -15.82 5.38 -7.02
CA ALA A 254 -16.24 6.38 -6.05
C ALA A 254 -17.56 5.96 -5.38
N SER A 255 -17.77 6.42 -4.14
CA SER A 255 -19.02 6.20 -3.39
C SER A 255 -20.25 6.83 -4.08
N THR A 256 -20.04 7.80 -4.96
CA THR A 256 -21.09 8.43 -5.80
C THR A 256 -21.49 7.59 -7.02
N GLY A 257 -20.85 6.44 -7.25
CA GLY A 257 -21.10 5.55 -8.38
C GLY A 257 -20.19 5.79 -9.60
N GLY A 258 -19.36 6.85 -9.58
CA GLY A 258 -18.37 7.09 -10.64
C GLY A 258 -17.27 6.02 -10.68
N ILE A 259 -16.77 5.72 -11.87
CA ILE A 259 -15.68 4.76 -12.08
C ILE A 259 -14.53 5.45 -12.82
N ALA A 260 -13.34 5.39 -12.24
CA ALA A 260 -12.10 5.80 -12.88
C ALA A 260 -11.28 4.56 -13.24
N SER A 261 -10.94 4.39 -14.51
CA SER A 261 -10.12 3.27 -14.99
C SER A 261 -8.83 3.79 -15.60
N SER A 262 -7.72 3.63 -14.89
CA SER A 262 -6.39 4.06 -15.33
C SER A 262 -5.63 2.90 -15.97
N THR A 263 -4.80 3.19 -16.96
CA THR A 263 -3.93 2.19 -17.61
C THR A 263 -2.49 2.67 -17.59
N TYR A 264 -1.59 1.81 -17.10
CA TYR A 264 -0.16 2.07 -17.02
C TYR A 264 0.57 1.01 -17.83
N THR A 265 1.51 1.44 -18.69
CA THR A 265 2.25 0.51 -19.55
C THR A 265 3.73 0.83 -19.49
N TRP A 266 4.54 -0.20 -19.28
CA TRP A 266 6.00 -0.12 -19.30
C TRP A 266 6.56 -1.19 -20.24
N LYS A 267 7.59 -0.81 -21.01
CA LYS A 267 8.34 -1.71 -21.87
C LYS A 267 9.76 -1.81 -21.35
N LEU A 268 10.26 -3.01 -21.16
CA LEU A 268 11.61 -3.21 -20.63
C LEU A 268 12.31 -4.40 -21.26
N ASP A 269 13.64 -4.30 -21.30
CA ASP A 269 14.52 -5.43 -21.57
C ASP A 269 14.55 -6.31 -20.32
N VAL A 270 14.23 -7.59 -20.46
CA VAL A 270 14.09 -8.53 -19.34
C VAL A 270 15.46 -8.81 -18.74
N PRO A 271 15.70 -8.52 -17.46
CA PRO A 271 16.97 -8.84 -16.80
C PRO A 271 17.25 -10.35 -16.81
N GLY A 272 18.53 -10.73 -16.79
CA GLY A 272 18.92 -12.14 -16.87
C GLY A 272 18.41 -12.97 -15.68
N GLU A 273 18.39 -12.36 -14.49
CA GLU A 273 17.91 -12.95 -13.25
C GLU A 273 16.39 -13.18 -13.19
N TRP A 274 15.62 -12.62 -14.13
CA TRP A 274 14.18 -12.89 -14.27
C TRP A 274 13.89 -14.09 -15.16
N ARG A 275 14.91 -14.65 -15.80
CA ARG A 275 14.76 -15.73 -16.76
C ARG A 275 15.06 -17.07 -16.10
N LEU A 276 14.33 -18.08 -16.54
CA LEU A 276 14.61 -19.48 -16.24
C LEU A 276 15.96 -19.89 -16.82
N GLY A 277 16.56 -20.90 -16.20
CA GLY A 277 17.74 -21.57 -16.74
C GLY A 277 17.45 -22.21 -18.10
N ALA A 278 18.47 -22.36 -18.93
CA ALA A 278 18.32 -23.00 -20.23
C ALA A 278 17.79 -24.44 -20.06
N GLY A 279 16.64 -24.74 -20.69
CA GLY A 279 15.98 -26.05 -20.64
C GLY A 279 15.04 -26.27 -19.44
N GLU A 280 14.89 -25.29 -18.55
CA GLU A 280 13.84 -25.31 -17.53
C GLU A 280 12.47 -25.05 -18.15
N LYS A 281 11.45 -25.77 -17.68
CA LYS A 281 10.08 -25.62 -18.17
C LYS A 281 9.38 -24.49 -17.45
N TRP A 282 8.63 -23.70 -18.20
CA TRP A 282 7.74 -22.70 -17.65
C TRP A 282 6.49 -23.37 -17.09
N GLU A 283 6.42 -23.50 -15.76
CA GLU A 283 5.34 -24.21 -15.09
C GLU A 283 4.00 -23.45 -15.21
N GLY A 284 2.89 -24.19 -15.39
CA GLY A 284 1.55 -23.60 -15.44
C GLY A 284 1.17 -22.91 -16.76
N ALA A 285 2.07 -22.89 -17.74
CA ALA A 285 1.77 -22.39 -19.08
C ALA A 285 0.75 -23.28 -19.81
N THR A 286 -0.23 -22.65 -20.47
CA THR A 286 -1.13 -23.31 -21.42
C THR A 286 -0.69 -22.91 -22.82
N GLU A 287 -0.44 -23.90 -23.69
CA GLU A 287 -0.06 -23.67 -25.07
C GLU A 287 -1.32 -23.50 -25.93
N GLU A 288 -1.49 -22.32 -26.52
CA GLU A 288 -2.56 -22.04 -27.49
C GLU A 288 -1.93 -21.70 -28.84
N GLU A 289 -2.32 -22.43 -29.89
CA GLU A 289 -1.97 -22.08 -31.27
C GLU A 289 -2.79 -20.85 -31.68
N ARG A 290 -2.15 -19.67 -31.70
CA ARG A 290 -2.75 -18.44 -32.25
C ARG A 290 -2.41 -18.28 -33.74
N PRO A 291 -3.27 -17.62 -34.54
CA PRO A 291 -2.98 -17.34 -35.96
C PRO A 291 -1.66 -16.56 -36.13
N GLU A 292 -0.86 -16.86 -37.16
CA GLU A 292 0.46 -16.23 -37.38
C GLU A 292 0.41 -14.70 -37.44
N GLU A 293 -0.71 -14.13 -37.89
CA GLU A 293 -0.96 -12.69 -38.01
C GLU A 293 -1.02 -11.96 -36.65
N GLU A 294 -1.40 -12.66 -35.57
CA GLU A 294 -1.41 -12.12 -34.20
C GLU A 294 -0.04 -12.24 -33.51
N ILE A 295 0.86 -13.08 -34.07
CA ILE A 295 2.16 -13.44 -33.51
C ILE A 295 3.29 -12.58 -34.11
N ASP A 296 3.15 -12.16 -35.38
CA ASP A 296 4.13 -11.35 -36.10
C ASP A 296 3.47 -10.12 -36.79
N PRO A 297 3.61 -8.89 -36.23
CA PRO A 297 3.03 -7.69 -36.81
C PRO A 297 3.63 -7.32 -38.17
N ALA A 298 4.80 -7.84 -38.55
CA ALA A 298 5.39 -7.60 -39.88
C ALA A 298 4.68 -8.37 -41.00
N LYS A 299 3.99 -9.48 -40.67
CA LYS A 299 3.20 -10.27 -41.64
C LYS A 299 1.77 -9.75 -41.80
N ALA A 300 1.22 -9.06 -40.80
CA ALA A 300 -0.09 -8.41 -40.92
C ALA A 300 -0.10 -7.31 -42.01
N SER A 301 1.04 -6.64 -42.23
CA SER A 301 1.22 -5.64 -43.30
C SER A 301 1.54 -6.22 -44.69
N ALA A 302 1.65 -7.55 -44.83
CA ALA A 302 1.97 -8.21 -46.10
C ALA A 302 0.73 -8.78 -46.82
N GLN A 303 -0.47 -8.58 -46.26
CA GLN A 303 -1.76 -9.00 -46.85
C GLN A 303 -2.59 -7.84 -47.43
N GLU A 304 -2.05 -6.62 -47.51
CA GLU A 304 -2.64 -5.51 -48.31
C GLU A 304 -2.01 -5.42 -49.72
#